data_AF-A0A656VI85-F1
#
_entry.id   AF-A0A656VI85-F1
#
_cell.length_a   1.000
_cell.length_b   1.000
_cell.length_c   1.000
_cell.angle_alpha   90.00
_cell.angle_beta   90.00
_cell.angle_gamma   90.00
#
_symmetry.space_group_name_H-M   'P 1'
#
loop_
_entity.id
_entity.type
_entity.pdbx_description
1 polymer ?
#
loop_
_entity_poly.entity_id
_entity_poly.type
_entity_poly.pdbx_seq_one_letter_code
_entity_poly.pdbx_strand_id
1 'polypeptide(L)' 'MRQDLNLAGAFMEALNFNENGKGRRIRTVDFIHAANRLGTHLTPEEANYYIKHQSGHVFRLIDEGRYQHNTYLFLC' A
#
# COMPACT_ATOMS: atom_id res chain seq x y z
N MET A 1 17.16 -1.15 7.38
CA MET A 1 17.74 -0.25 6.35
C MET A 1 17.40 -0.69 4.92
N ARG A 2 17.90 -1.82 4.40
CA ARG A 2 17.59 -2.25 3.01
C ARG A 2 16.13 -2.64 2.80
N GLN A 3 15.55 -3.37 3.77
CA GLN A 3 14.15 -3.79 3.75
C GLN A 3 13.20 -2.59 3.87
N ASP A 4 13.49 -1.63 4.75
CA ASP A 4 12.66 -0.42 4.90
C ASP A 4 12.67 0.45 3.63
N LEU A 5 13.81 0.55 2.95
CA LEU A 5 13.92 1.24 1.65
C LEU A 5 13.12 0.53 0.56
N ASN A 6 13.15 -0.81 0.55
CA ASN A 6 12.35 -1.61 -0.38
C ASN A 6 10.84 -1.47 -0.11
N LEU A 7 10.42 -1.43 1.16
CA LEU A 7 9.02 -1.21 1.54
C LEU A 7 8.53 0.17 1.15
N ALA A 8 9.32 1.23 1.41
CA ALA A 8 8.97 2.58 1.00
C ALA A 8 8.90 2.71 -0.53
N GLY A 9 9.81 2.07 -1.26
CA GLY A 9 9.79 2.03 -2.73
C GLY A 9 8.56 1.30 -3.28
N ALA A 10 8.27 0.10 -2.78
CA ALA A 10 7.08 -0.66 -3.12
C ALA A 10 5.79 0.10 -2.81
N PHE A 11 5.77 0.81 -1.68
CA PHE A 11 4.64 1.61 -1.27
C PHE A 11 4.38 2.76 -2.22
N MET A 12 5.42 3.49 -2.64
CA MET A 12 5.30 4.58 -3.62
C MET A 12 4.90 4.08 -5.00
N GLU A 13 5.36 2.90 -5.42
CA GLU A 13 4.95 2.25 -6.68
C GLU A 13 3.46 1.85 -6.63
N ALA A 14 3.01 1.30 -5.51
CA ALA A 14 1.63 0.87 -5.31
C ALA A 14 0.66 2.03 -5.02
N LEU A 15 1.17 3.15 -4.52
CA LEU A 15 0.45 4.42 -4.38
C LEU A 15 0.28 5.07 -5.76
N ASN A 16 -0.38 4.35 -6.66
CA ASN A 16 -0.52 4.76 -8.03
C ASN A 16 -1.59 5.86 -8.10
N PHE A 17 -1.20 6.99 -8.67
CA PHE A 17 -2.08 8.09 -8.98
C PHE A 17 -2.97 7.63 -10.10
N ASN A 18 -4.22 7.31 -9.79
CA ASN A 18 -5.23 7.06 -10.79
C ASN A 18 -5.21 8.25 -11.78
N GLU A 19 -4.83 7.99 -13.04
CA GLU A 19 -4.74 8.98 -14.13
C GLU A 19 -6.07 9.74 -14.37
N ASN A 20 -7.16 9.31 -13.71
CA ASN A 20 -8.48 9.89 -13.77
C ASN A 20 -8.85 10.83 -12.58
N GLY A 21 -7.88 11.38 -11.85
CA GLY A 21 -8.14 12.45 -10.87
C GLY A 21 -8.94 12.05 -9.61
N LYS A 22 -9.09 10.74 -9.33
CA LYS A 22 -9.92 10.21 -8.21
C LYS A 22 -9.19 10.04 -6.87
N GLY A 23 -8.14 10.82 -6.62
CA GLY A 23 -7.30 10.76 -5.42
C GLY A 23 -6.30 9.60 -5.44
N ARG A 24 -5.18 9.72 -4.69
CA ARG A 24 -4.16 8.67 -4.60
C ARG A 24 -4.75 7.50 -3.80
N ARG A 25 -4.73 6.29 -4.37
CA ARG A 25 -5.28 5.08 -3.74
C ARG A 25 -4.22 4.00 -3.73
N ILE A 26 -4.34 3.08 -2.80
CA ILE A 26 -3.47 1.91 -2.72
C ILE A 26 -4.33 0.69 -2.40
N ARG A 27 -4.17 -0.37 -3.19
CA ARG A 27 -4.77 -1.68 -2.89
C ARG A 27 -3.72 -2.54 -2.21
N THR A 28 -4.13 -3.26 -1.18
CA THR A 28 -3.22 -4.13 -0.40
C THR A 28 -2.51 -5.14 -1.30
N VAL A 29 -3.22 -5.75 -2.26
CA VAL A 29 -2.64 -6.69 -3.24
C VAL A 29 -1.56 -6.05 -4.12
N ASP A 30 -1.77 -4.81 -4.58
CA ASP A 30 -0.79 -4.12 -5.43
C ASP A 30 0.50 -3.82 -4.63
N PHE A 31 0.34 -3.42 -3.37
CA PHE A 31 1.48 -3.20 -2.47
C PHE A 31 2.26 -4.48 -2.18
N ILE A 32 1.56 -5.60 -1.90
CA ILE A 32 2.20 -6.91 -1.72
C ILE A 32 2.96 -7.32 -2.98
N HIS A 33 2.38 -7.14 -4.16
CA HIS A 33 3.06 -7.46 -5.42
C HIS A 33 4.30 -6.60 -5.64
N ALA A 34 4.24 -5.29 -5.36
CA ALA A 34 5.39 -4.41 -5.47
C ALA A 34 6.50 -4.80 -4.47
N ALA A 35 6.14 -5.09 -3.22
CA ALA A 35 7.09 -5.54 -2.20
C ALA A 35 7.78 -6.85 -2.61
N ASN A 36 7.00 -7.82 -3.12
CA ASN A 36 7.51 -9.10 -3.60
C ASN A 36 8.53 -8.92 -4.73
N ARG A 37 8.29 -7.99 -5.67
CA ARG A 37 9.24 -7.67 -6.76
C ARG A 37 10.57 -7.12 -6.25
N LEU A 38 10.55 -6.41 -5.12
CA LEU A 38 11.74 -5.90 -4.44
C LEU A 38 12.34 -6.91 -3.45
N GLY A 39 11.90 -8.18 -3.50
CA GLY A 39 12.41 -9.26 -2.64
C GLY A 39 11.94 -9.19 -1.20
N THR A 40 10.85 -8.46 -0.92
CA THR A 40 10.24 -8.35 0.41
C THR A 40 8.87 -9.00 0.41
N HIS A 41 8.73 -10.10 1.15
CA HIS A 41 7.47 -10.82 1.25
C HIS A 41 6.63 -10.27 2.41
N LEU A 42 5.40 -9.88 2.11
CA LEU A 42 4.43 -9.37 3.08
C LEU A 42 3.18 -10.26 3.10
N THR A 43 2.70 -10.55 4.30
CA THR A 43 1.33 -11.02 4.50
C THR A 43 0.32 -9.88 4.27
N PRO A 44 -0.95 -10.19 3.95
CA PRO A 44 -2.01 -9.19 3.90
C PRO A 44 -2.12 -8.33 5.16
N GLU A 45 -1.95 -8.92 6.33
CA GLU A 45 -2.02 -8.26 7.62
C GLU A 45 -0.88 -7.24 7.78
N GLU A 46 0.35 -7.62 7.46
CA GLU A 46 1.52 -6.74 7.50
C GLU A 46 1.40 -5.58 6.50
N ALA A 47 0.94 -5.88 5.29
CA ALA A 47 0.71 -4.86 4.27
C ALA A 47 -0.35 -3.84 4.72
N ASN A 48 -1.47 -4.32 5.27
CA ASN A 48 -2.52 -3.45 5.83
C ASN A 48 -2.02 -2.61 7.01
N TYR A 49 -1.23 -3.20 7.89
CA TYR A 49 -0.62 -2.50 9.02
C TYR A 49 0.33 -1.39 8.54
N TYR A 50 1.18 -1.69 7.55
CA TYR A 50 2.12 -0.72 6.98
C TYR A 50 1.39 0.48 6.37
N ILE A 51 0.36 0.23 5.55
CA ILE A 51 -0.45 1.27 4.92
C ILE A 51 -1.15 2.16 5.96
N LYS A 52 -1.62 1.59 7.08
CA LYS A 52 -2.34 2.35 8.12
C LYS A 52 -1.42 3.13 9.06
N HIS A 53 -0.23 2.59 9.37
CA HIS A 53 0.56 3.07 10.51
C HIS A 53 1.98 3.51 10.15
N GLN A 54 2.63 2.88 9.17
CA GLN A 54 4.07 3.10 8.93
C GLN A 54 4.38 4.00 7.74
N SER A 55 3.43 4.27 6.86
CA SER A 55 3.64 5.16 5.72
C SER A 55 3.73 6.66 6.08
N GLY A 56 3.48 7.05 7.35
CA GLY A 56 3.51 8.46 7.78
C GLY A 56 2.40 9.33 7.16
N HIS A 57 1.36 8.70 6.64
CA HIS A 57 0.36 9.27 5.74
C HIS A 57 -1.04 8.86 6.21
N VAL A 58 -2.04 9.74 6.10
CA VAL A 58 -3.41 9.43 6.52
C VAL A 58 -4.13 8.67 5.41
N PHE A 59 -4.59 7.46 5.73
CA PHE A 59 -5.37 6.65 4.81
C PHE A 59 -6.75 6.34 5.39
N ARG A 60 -7.76 6.38 4.54
CA ARG A 60 -9.11 5.88 4.84
C ARG A 60 -9.35 4.60 4.05
N LEU A 61 -9.77 3.55 4.73
CA LEU A 61 -10.30 2.35 4.08
C LEU A 61 -11.59 2.73 3.34
N ILE A 62 -11.62 2.53 2.03
CA ILE A 62 -12.79 2.86 1.17
C ILE A 62 -13.43 1.61 0.55
N ASP A 63 -12.75 0.48 0.60
CA ASP A 63 -13.28 -0.82 0.18
C ASP A 63 -12.67 -1.91 1.07
N GLU A 64 -13.52 -2.64 1.78
CA GLU A 64 -13.15 -3.73 2.68
C GLU A 64 -13.48 -5.06 2.01
N GLY A 65 -12.45 -5.71 1.46
CA GLY A 65 -12.56 -7.04 0.86
C GLY A 65 -12.13 -8.14 1.83
N ARG A 66 -11.86 -9.36 1.32
CA ARG A 66 -10.98 -10.29 2.06
C ARG A 66 -9.65 -9.56 2.25
N TYR A 67 -9.16 -9.34 3.47
CA TYR A 67 -8.02 -8.49 3.87
C TYR A 67 -6.95 -8.13 2.81
N GLN A 68 -6.55 -9.06 1.95
CA GLN A 68 -5.67 -8.87 0.80
C GLN A 68 -6.21 -7.91 -0.29
N HIS A 69 -7.50 -7.62 -0.32
CA HIS A 69 -8.19 -6.79 -1.32
C HIS A 69 -8.67 -5.45 -0.78
N ASN A 70 -8.23 -5.06 0.42
CA ASN A 70 -8.55 -3.75 0.97
C ASN A 70 -8.02 -2.64 0.05
N THR A 71 -8.83 -1.60 -0.11
CA THR A 71 -8.44 -0.39 -0.86
C THR A 71 -8.46 0.80 0.07
N TYR A 72 -7.35 1.52 0.11
CA TYR A 72 -7.18 2.71 0.91
C TYR A 72 -7.12 3.95 0.02
N LEU A 73 -7.79 5.01 0.45
CA LEU A 73 -7.70 6.34 -0.12
C LEU A 73 -6.75 7.18 0.74
N PHE A 74 -5.76 7.78 0.10
CA PHE A 74 -4.89 8.76 0.74
C PHE A 74 -5.69 10.05 1.00
N LEU A 75 -5.65 10.52 2.24
CA LEU A 75 -6.20 11.79 2.68
C LEU A 75 -5.00 12.72 2.90
N CYS A 76 -4.85 13.76 2.07
CA CYS A 76 -3.83 14.78 2.27
C CYS A 76 -3.99 15.48 3.61
#